data_AF-G7VY92-F1
#
_entry.id   AF-G7VY92-F1
#
_cell.length_a   1.000
_cell.length_b   1.000
_cell.length_c   1.000
_cell.angle_alpha   90.00
_cell.angle_beta   90.00
_cell.angle_gamma   90.00
#
_symmetry.space_group_name_H-M   'P 1'
#
loop_
_entity.id
_entity.type
_entity.pdbx_description
1 polymer ?
#
loop_
_entity_poly.entity_id
_entity_poly.type
_entity_poly.pdbx_seq_one_letter_code
_entity_poly.pdbx_strand_id
1 'polypeptide(L)'
;MEYYMIQQDDRIAEYMYPVEMNRRQLMEWTASAEESILQFYVSGDADYIDFMEHPVSIVSEQLKEIFDVYQAGLNWKLVVFADIQRMQQTRYWMANPPSLMCVSSLSEYHRDGTLRKIILDEYAVENHKIFRVQDADHHIIVDLDVAECILKFNLTGLKLQKVDTEGPSMQRRVQE
;
A
#
# COMPACT_ATOMS: atom_id res chain seq x y z
N MET A 1 -5.13 2.29 -18.55
CA MET A 1 -5.29 1.13 -17.64
C MET A 1 -5.85 1.66 -16.31
N GLU A 2 -6.67 0.92 -15.57
CA GLU A 2 -7.22 1.46 -14.30
C GLU A 2 -6.33 1.12 -13.11
N TYR A 3 -6.23 2.06 -12.16
CA TYR A 3 -5.45 1.93 -10.94
C TYR A 3 -6.26 2.33 -9.72
N TYR A 4 -5.93 1.71 -8.60
CA TYR A 4 -6.61 1.87 -7.33
C TYR A 4 -5.60 2.02 -6.20
N MET A 5 -5.80 3.02 -5.36
CA MET A 5 -5.09 3.18 -4.10
C MET A 5 -5.75 2.30 -3.04
N ILE A 6 -4.95 1.51 -2.33
CA ILE A 6 -5.39 0.78 -1.15
C ILE A 6 -5.33 1.73 0.04
N GLN A 7 -6.44 1.88 0.72
CA GLN A 7 -6.57 2.69 1.94
C GLN A 7 -7.13 1.85 3.06
N GLN A 8 -6.81 2.20 4.30
CA GLN A 8 -7.46 1.58 5.44
C GLN A 8 -8.95 1.95 5.46
N ASP A 9 -9.81 0.97 5.72
CA ASP A 9 -11.25 1.19 5.84
C ASP A 9 -11.57 1.84 7.20
N ASP A 10 -11.91 3.13 7.16
CA ASP A 10 -12.25 3.96 8.30
C ASP A 10 -13.58 3.57 8.97
N ARG A 11 -14.37 2.69 8.33
CA ARG A 11 -15.58 2.11 8.95
C ARG A 11 -15.22 1.05 9.99
N ILE A 12 -14.02 0.48 9.94
CA ILE A 12 -13.51 -0.47 10.95
C ILE A 12 -12.70 0.30 11.99
N ALA A 13 -13.40 0.76 13.02
CA ALA A 13 -12.79 1.55 14.09
C ALA A 13 -12.02 0.71 15.12
N GLU A 14 -12.39 -0.56 15.28
CA GLU A 14 -11.80 -1.47 16.26
C GLU A 14 -11.14 -2.65 15.53
N TYR A 15 -9.84 -2.82 15.76
CA TYR A 15 -9.05 -3.94 15.25
C TYR A 15 -7.85 -4.17 16.18
N MET A 16 -7.22 -5.34 16.07
CA MET A 16 -5.94 -5.58 16.74
C MET A 16 -4.84 -4.74 16.09
N TYR A 17 -4.16 -3.90 16.88
CA TYR A 17 -3.11 -3.01 16.39
C TYR A 17 -1.79 -3.20 17.16
N PRO A 18 -0.64 -3.07 16.49
CA PRO A 18 0.67 -3.05 17.14
C PRO A 18 0.83 -1.81 18.04
N VAL A 19 1.34 -2.01 19.25
CA VAL A 19 1.68 -0.94 20.18
C VAL A 19 3.17 -0.55 20.07
N GLU A 20 3.49 0.66 20.55
CA GLU A 20 4.88 1.16 20.65
C GLU A 20 5.62 1.27 19.30
N MET A 21 4.88 1.57 18.24
CA MET A 21 5.42 1.79 16.91
C MET A 21 6.11 3.15 16.75
N ASN A 22 7.44 3.16 16.73
CA ASN A 22 8.20 4.37 16.37
C ASN A 22 8.21 4.57 14.84
N ARG A 23 7.44 5.54 14.35
CA ARG A 23 7.33 5.85 12.91
C ARG A 23 8.68 6.01 12.20
N ARG A 24 9.65 6.71 12.80
CA ARG A 24 10.95 6.95 12.14
C ARG A 24 11.72 5.64 11.97
N GLN A 25 11.79 4.85 13.03
CA GLN A 25 12.46 3.56 13.02
C GLN A 25 11.80 2.57 12.05
N LEU A 26 10.47 2.60 11.96
CA LEU A 26 9.70 1.79 11.01
C LEU A 26 10.04 2.14 9.57
N MET A 27 10.08 3.43 9.23
CA MET A 27 10.46 3.88 7.89
C MET A 27 11.90 3.46 7.54
N GLU A 28 12.84 3.58 8.48
CA GLU A 28 14.22 3.12 8.30
C GLU A 28 14.28 1.60 8.05
N TRP A 29 13.52 0.82 8.81
CA TRP A 29 13.47 -0.63 8.63
C TRP A 29 12.83 -1.04 7.31
N THR A 30 11.73 -0.40 6.90
CA THR A 30 11.06 -0.66 5.62
C THR A 30 11.97 -0.35 4.44
N ALA A 31 12.81 0.69 4.53
CA ALA A 31 13.79 1.04 3.50
C ALA A 31 15.07 0.18 3.52
N SER A 32 15.37 -0.47 4.64
CA SER A 32 16.58 -1.28 4.81
C SER A 32 16.47 -2.65 4.15
N ALA A 33 17.50 -3.01 3.38
CA ALA A 33 17.68 -4.33 2.78
C ALA A 33 18.07 -5.43 3.78
N GLU A 34 18.28 -5.09 5.06
CA GLU A 34 18.60 -6.08 6.08
C GLU A 34 17.41 -7.03 6.32
N GLU A 35 17.69 -8.33 6.20
CA GLU A 35 16.76 -9.39 6.60
C GLU A 35 16.69 -9.45 8.12
N SER A 36 15.67 -8.78 8.68
CA SER A 36 15.36 -8.81 10.10
C SER A 36 13.89 -9.13 10.32
N ILE A 37 13.61 -9.88 11.37
CA ILE A 37 12.25 -10.14 11.85
C ILE A 37 11.94 -9.09 12.91
N LEU A 38 10.88 -8.32 12.70
CA LEU A 38 10.39 -7.36 13.67
C LEU A 38 9.29 -8.00 14.50
N GLN A 39 9.28 -7.74 15.80
CA GLN A 39 8.21 -8.20 16.69
C GLN A 39 7.58 -7.01 17.40
N PHE A 40 6.25 -6.94 17.37
CA PHE A 40 5.47 -5.96 18.12
C PHE A 40 4.47 -6.66 19.01
N TYR A 41 4.28 -6.12 20.22
CA TYR A 41 3.11 -6.47 21.00
C TYR A 41 1.88 -5.82 20.37
N VAL A 42 0.72 -6.45 20.54
CA VAL A 42 -0.54 -5.92 20.03
C VAL A 42 -1.52 -5.62 21.15
N SER A 43 -2.43 -4.69 20.88
CA SER A 43 -3.54 -4.31 21.75
C SER A 43 -4.83 -4.15 20.92
N GLY A 44 -5.97 -4.13 21.61
CA GLY A 44 -7.30 -4.21 21.01
C GLY A 44 -8.07 -5.41 21.54
N ASP A 45 -9.39 -5.41 21.32
CA ASP A 45 -10.29 -6.53 21.66
C ASP A 45 -11.13 -6.99 20.46
N ALA A 46 -10.65 -6.68 19.26
CA ALA A 46 -11.33 -6.97 18.01
C ALA A 46 -10.55 -8.02 17.21
N ASP A 47 -10.93 -8.20 15.95
CA ASP A 47 -10.23 -9.08 15.02
C ASP A 47 -9.03 -8.37 14.37
N TYR A 48 -8.16 -9.20 13.80
CA TYR A 48 -7.06 -8.74 12.95
C TYR A 48 -7.61 -8.30 11.59
N ILE A 49 -6.99 -7.26 11.01
CA ILE A 49 -7.32 -6.77 9.67
C ILE A 49 -6.20 -7.05 8.67
N ASP A 50 -6.51 -7.08 7.39
CA ASP A 50 -5.56 -7.45 6.33
C ASP A 50 -4.65 -6.32 5.88
N PHE A 51 -5.02 -5.07 6.15
CA PHE A 51 -4.27 -3.89 5.76
C PHE A 51 -4.27 -2.84 6.88
N MET A 52 -3.07 -2.43 7.29
CA MET A 52 -2.85 -1.29 8.16
C MET A 52 -2.01 -0.26 7.39
N GLU A 53 -2.54 0.95 7.23
CA GLU A 53 -1.94 1.95 6.34
C GLU A 53 -0.82 2.77 7.04
N HIS A 54 -0.93 2.92 8.35
CA HIS A 54 -0.06 3.80 9.13
C HIS A 54 0.66 3.04 10.26
N PRO A 55 1.90 3.45 10.61
CA PRO A 55 2.70 4.51 9.97
C PRO A 55 3.43 4.07 8.68
N VAL A 56 3.47 2.77 8.42
CA VAL A 56 3.93 2.13 7.17
C VAL A 56 2.91 1.07 6.80
N SER A 57 2.77 0.77 5.51
CA SER A 57 1.83 -0.25 5.05
C SER A 57 2.23 -1.63 5.59
N ILE A 58 1.37 -2.22 6.43
CA ILE A 58 1.50 -3.58 6.95
C ILE A 58 0.35 -4.42 6.41
N VAL A 59 0.66 -5.58 5.85
CA VAL A 59 -0.30 -6.47 5.18
C VAL A 59 -0.32 -7.85 5.82
N SER A 60 -1.46 -8.52 5.80
CA SER A 60 -1.56 -9.93 6.18
C SER A 60 -0.79 -10.83 5.21
N GLU A 61 -0.53 -12.08 5.64
CA GLU A 61 0.04 -13.11 4.76
C GLU A 61 -0.77 -13.28 3.46
N GLN A 62 -2.11 -13.28 3.57
CA GLN A 62 -2.98 -13.47 2.41
C GLN A 62 -2.88 -12.32 1.39
N LEU A 63 -2.85 -11.06 1.85
CA LEU A 63 -2.68 -9.91 0.96
C LEU A 63 -1.28 -9.89 0.32
N LYS A 64 -0.24 -10.29 1.07
CA LYS A 64 1.10 -10.51 0.51
C LYS A 64 1.10 -11.58 -0.59
N GLU A 65 0.46 -12.73 -0.35
CA GLU A 65 0.41 -13.82 -1.33
C GLU A 65 -0.27 -13.37 -2.64
N ILE A 66 -1.34 -12.57 -2.54
CA ILE A 66 -1.96 -11.94 -3.73
C ILE A 66 -0.93 -11.07 -4.44
N PHE A 67 -0.23 -10.20 -3.72
CA PHE A 67 0.75 -9.29 -4.32
C PHE A 67 1.88 -10.04 -5.05
N ASP A 68 2.42 -11.10 -4.45
CA ASP A 68 3.49 -11.90 -5.01
C ASP A 68 3.07 -12.65 -6.29
N VAL A 69 1.77 -12.95 -6.47
CA VAL A 69 1.24 -13.53 -7.72
C VAL A 69 1.31 -12.54 -8.88
N TYR A 70 1.04 -11.26 -8.61
CA TYR A 70 0.94 -10.24 -9.67
C TYR A 70 2.24 -9.49 -9.95
N GLN A 71 3.14 -9.39 -8.97
CA GLN A 71 4.41 -8.70 -9.16
C GLN A 71 5.54 -9.38 -8.38
N ALA A 72 6.52 -9.91 -9.12
CA ALA A 72 7.72 -10.46 -8.52
C ALA A 72 8.66 -9.35 -8.00
N GLY A 73 9.51 -9.70 -7.04
CA GLY A 73 10.56 -8.80 -6.54
C GLY A 73 10.07 -7.69 -5.63
N LEU A 74 8.86 -7.82 -5.07
CA LEU A 74 8.40 -6.94 -4.00
C LEU A 74 9.26 -7.12 -2.75
N ASN A 75 9.58 -6.01 -2.08
CA ASN A 75 10.34 -6.03 -0.85
C ASN A 75 9.38 -6.13 0.35
N TRP A 76 9.66 -7.10 1.21
CA TRP A 76 8.88 -7.44 2.37
C TRP A 76 9.76 -7.53 3.61
N LYS A 77 9.26 -7.02 4.74
CA LYS A 77 9.88 -7.28 6.05
C LYS A 77 8.91 -8.03 6.94
N LEU A 78 9.35 -9.17 7.46
CA LEU A 78 8.51 -10.00 8.33
C LEU A 78 8.26 -9.29 9.66
N VAL A 79 6.99 -9.22 10.02
CA VAL A 79 6.49 -8.70 11.28
C VAL A 79 5.75 -9.80 12.03
N VAL A 80 6.06 -9.96 13.30
CA VAL A 80 5.37 -10.86 14.21
C VAL A 80 4.59 -10.02 15.21
N PHE A 81 3.27 -10.15 15.16
CA PHE A 81 2.37 -9.62 16.17
C PHE A 81 2.24 -10.61 17.31
N ALA A 82 2.71 -10.22 18.49
CA ALA A 82 2.68 -11.01 19.71
C ALA A 82 1.50 -10.57 20.59
N ASP A 83 0.45 -11.38 20.60
CA ASP A 83 -0.74 -11.20 21.42
C ASP A 83 -0.57 -11.93 22.75
N ILE A 84 -0.21 -11.17 23.78
CA ILE A 84 0.00 -11.73 25.12
C ILE A 84 -1.33 -12.20 25.73
N GLN A 85 -2.44 -11.52 25.44
CA GLN A 85 -3.74 -11.84 26.02
C GLN A 85 -4.26 -13.19 25.48
N ARG A 86 -4.11 -13.41 24.17
CA ARG A 86 -4.52 -14.64 23.49
C ARG A 86 -3.42 -15.71 23.43
N MET A 87 -2.22 -15.41 23.94
CA MET A 87 -1.03 -16.27 23.86
C MET A 87 -0.73 -16.72 22.42
N GLN A 88 -0.90 -15.81 21.47
CA GLN A 88 -0.82 -16.09 20.03
C GLN A 88 0.25 -15.21 19.37
N GLN A 89 0.91 -15.76 18.35
CA GLN A 89 1.71 -14.99 17.42
C GLN A 89 1.11 -15.06 16.02
N THR A 90 1.00 -13.92 15.36
CA THR A 90 0.45 -13.80 14.01
C THR A 90 1.46 -13.13 13.10
N ARG A 91 1.66 -13.67 11.89
CA ARG A 91 2.60 -13.10 10.91
C ARG A 91 1.91 -12.03 10.07
N TYR A 92 2.66 -10.96 9.85
CA TYR A 92 2.34 -9.81 9.02
C TYR A 92 3.58 -9.38 8.26
N TRP A 93 3.41 -8.49 7.29
CA TRP A 93 4.50 -8.07 6.42
C TRP A 93 4.46 -6.56 6.21
N MET A 94 5.56 -5.86 6.49
CA MET A 94 5.72 -4.48 6.01
C MET A 94 5.97 -4.52 4.51
N ALA A 95 5.11 -3.83 3.78
CA ALA A 95 5.21 -3.69 2.33
C ALA A 95 6.14 -2.53 1.97
N ASN A 96 7.13 -2.79 1.11
CA ASN A 96 7.92 -1.76 0.47
C ASN A 96 7.95 -1.95 -1.06
N PRO A 97 6.83 -1.73 -1.76
CA PRO A 97 6.79 -1.85 -3.21
C PRO A 97 7.67 -0.76 -3.88
N PRO A 98 8.02 -0.93 -5.17
CA PRO A 98 8.80 0.04 -5.92
C PRO A 98 8.23 1.46 -5.82
N SER A 99 9.11 2.43 -5.56
CA SER A 99 8.78 3.86 -5.54
C SER A 99 8.99 4.47 -6.91
N LEU A 100 7.94 5.03 -7.51
CA LEU A 100 7.95 5.53 -8.89
C LEU A 100 7.73 7.04 -8.96
N MET A 101 8.48 7.72 -9.83
CA MET A 101 8.14 9.07 -10.29
C MET A 101 7.04 8.98 -11.36
N CYS A 102 5.80 8.84 -10.93
CA CYS A 102 4.67 8.52 -11.82
C CYS A 102 3.49 9.50 -11.75
N VAL A 103 3.70 10.67 -11.13
CA VAL A 103 2.67 11.70 -10.98
C VAL A 103 2.67 12.59 -12.21
N SER A 104 1.52 12.72 -12.86
CA SER A 104 1.30 13.66 -13.96
C SER A 104 1.38 15.11 -13.46
N SER A 105 1.85 15.99 -14.34
CA SER A 105 1.83 17.45 -14.12
C SER A 105 0.43 18.04 -13.90
N LEU A 106 -0.64 17.33 -14.25
CA LEU A 106 -2.03 17.72 -14.00
C LEU A 106 -2.49 17.44 -12.56
N SER A 107 -1.67 16.79 -11.74
CA SER A 107 -1.99 16.49 -10.35
C SER A 107 -2.13 17.77 -9.53
N GLU A 108 -3.04 17.74 -8.56
CA GLU A 108 -3.27 18.89 -7.69
C GLU A 108 -2.41 18.77 -6.43
N TYR A 109 -1.81 19.89 -6.03
CA TYR A 109 -1.07 20.02 -4.79
C TYR A 109 -1.77 21.06 -3.89
N HIS A 110 -1.72 20.82 -2.59
CA HIS A 110 -2.00 21.82 -1.57
C HIS A 110 -0.94 22.92 -1.59
N ARG A 111 -1.23 24.05 -0.95
CA ARG A 111 -0.30 25.20 -0.88
C ARG A 111 1.00 24.89 -0.14
N ASP A 112 0.98 23.86 0.71
CA ASP A 112 2.15 23.36 1.45
C ASP A 112 2.98 22.33 0.65
N GLY A 113 2.58 22.03 -0.59
CA GLY A 113 3.26 21.08 -1.46
C GLY A 113 2.82 19.63 -1.27
N THR A 114 1.86 19.34 -0.38
CA THR A 114 1.31 17.99 -0.23
C THR A 114 0.39 17.64 -1.40
N LEU A 115 0.41 16.38 -1.84
CA LEU A 115 -0.37 15.93 -2.99
C LEU A 115 -1.86 15.85 -2.61
N ARG A 116 -2.69 16.69 -3.23
CA ARG A 116 -4.14 16.75 -2.98
C ARG A 116 -4.91 15.74 -3.83
N LYS A 117 -4.54 15.63 -5.11
CA LYS A 117 -5.16 14.72 -6.07
C LYS A 117 -4.07 14.09 -6.92
N ILE A 118 -3.98 12.78 -6.86
CA ILE A 118 -3.04 12.00 -7.68
C ILE A 118 -3.66 11.76 -9.04
N ILE A 119 -2.95 12.17 -10.09
CA ILE A 119 -3.19 11.73 -11.46
C ILE A 119 -1.92 11.00 -11.90
N LEU A 120 -2.05 9.74 -12.30
CA LEU A 120 -0.91 8.93 -12.72
C LEU A 120 -0.60 9.16 -14.20
N ASP A 121 0.68 9.30 -14.55
CA ASP A 121 1.15 9.21 -15.93
C ASP A 121 1.13 7.73 -16.35
N GLU A 122 0.27 7.37 -17.32
CA GLU A 122 0.11 5.97 -17.76
C GLU A 122 1.42 5.36 -18.27
N TYR A 123 2.31 6.14 -18.89
CA TYR A 123 3.59 5.63 -19.37
C TYR A 123 4.54 5.26 -18.22
N ALA A 124 4.48 6.01 -17.10
CA ALA A 124 5.34 5.75 -15.95
C ALA A 124 4.93 4.48 -15.18
N VAL A 125 3.68 4.04 -15.31
CA VAL A 125 3.10 2.91 -14.56
C VAL A 125 2.79 1.67 -15.40
N GLU A 126 2.95 1.72 -16.73
CA GLU A 126 2.49 0.68 -17.67
C GLU A 126 3.01 -0.74 -17.35
N ASN A 127 4.21 -0.84 -16.76
CA ASN A 127 4.88 -2.11 -16.42
C ASN A 127 4.83 -2.45 -14.93
N HIS A 128 4.06 -1.71 -14.13
CA HIS A 128 3.98 -1.88 -12.68
C HIS A 128 2.53 -2.14 -12.26
N LYS A 129 2.31 -3.32 -11.68
CA LYS A 129 1.01 -3.69 -11.12
C LYS A 129 0.85 -3.25 -9.67
N ILE A 130 1.95 -3.08 -8.94
CA ILE A 130 1.96 -2.74 -7.50
C ILE A 130 3.12 -1.77 -7.24
N PHE A 131 2.83 -0.57 -6.76
CA PHE A 131 3.85 0.46 -6.54
C PHE A 131 3.41 1.49 -5.51
N ARG A 132 4.31 2.41 -5.18
CA ARG A 132 4.03 3.63 -4.41
C ARG A 132 4.49 4.86 -5.19
N VAL A 133 3.85 5.99 -4.94
CA VAL A 133 4.25 7.27 -5.51
C VAL A 133 5.47 7.80 -4.76
N GLN A 134 6.51 8.20 -5.50
CA GLN A 134 7.69 8.83 -4.92
C GLN A 134 7.33 10.18 -4.28
N ASP A 135 7.96 10.48 -3.14
CA ASP A 135 7.78 11.73 -2.39
C ASP A 135 6.34 12.00 -1.91
N ALA A 136 5.48 10.98 -1.93
CA ALA A 136 4.15 10.99 -1.33
C ALA A 136 4.08 10.11 -0.07
N ASP A 137 2.92 10.13 0.59
CA ASP A 137 2.61 9.19 1.67
C ASP A 137 2.74 7.73 1.17
N HIS A 138 3.00 6.80 2.10
CA HIS A 138 3.36 5.40 1.82
C HIS A 138 2.17 4.53 1.33
N HIS A 139 1.28 5.13 0.53
CA HIS A 139 0.15 4.48 -0.08
C HIS A 139 0.61 3.46 -1.12
N ILE A 140 -0.07 2.32 -1.14
CA ILE A 140 0.10 1.30 -2.17
C ILE A 140 -0.94 1.55 -3.25
N ILE A 141 -0.48 1.64 -4.49
CA ILE A 141 -1.31 1.70 -5.68
C ILE A 141 -1.18 0.37 -6.41
N VAL A 142 -2.31 -0.17 -6.83
CA VAL A 142 -2.40 -1.41 -7.58
C VAL A 142 -3.20 -1.23 -8.86
N ASP A 143 -2.93 -2.04 -9.87
CA ASP A 143 -3.73 -2.06 -11.10
C ASP A 143 -5.09 -2.77 -10.90
N LEU A 144 -5.92 -2.74 -11.94
CA LEU A 144 -7.24 -3.37 -11.93
C LEU A 144 -7.19 -4.87 -11.64
N ASP A 145 -6.22 -5.61 -12.19
CA ASP A 145 -6.16 -7.07 -12.01
C ASP A 145 -5.92 -7.44 -10.55
N VAL A 146 -5.02 -6.73 -9.88
CA VAL A 146 -4.74 -6.92 -8.45
C VAL A 146 -5.94 -6.47 -7.61
N ALA A 147 -6.54 -5.33 -7.94
CA ALA A 147 -7.72 -4.80 -7.26
C ALA A 147 -8.90 -5.80 -7.31
N GLU A 148 -9.20 -6.37 -8.48
CA GLU A 148 -10.24 -7.39 -8.63
C GLU A 148 -9.92 -8.65 -7.84
N CYS A 149 -8.64 -9.02 -7.74
CA CYS A 149 -8.23 -10.17 -6.96
C CYS A 149 -8.45 -9.94 -5.47
N ILE A 150 -8.02 -8.79 -4.93
CA ILE A 150 -8.28 -8.37 -3.54
C ILE A 150 -9.78 -8.49 -3.20
N LEU A 151 -10.66 -8.01 -4.08
CA LEU A 151 -12.11 -8.05 -3.88
C LEU A 151 -12.69 -9.48 -3.84
N LYS A 152 -12.02 -10.47 -4.44
CA LYS A 152 -12.47 -11.87 -4.43
C LYS A 152 -12.15 -12.59 -3.11
N PHE A 153 -11.19 -12.10 -2.34
CA PHE A 153 -10.70 -12.76 -1.12
C PHE A 153 -11.33 -12.26 0.19
N ASN A 154 -12.32 -11.37 0.14
CA ASN A 154 -13.02 -10.82 1.32
C ASN A 154 -12.07 -10.29 2.41
N LEU A 155 -10.96 -9.66 1.99
CA LEU A 155 -10.00 -9.05 2.91
C LEU A 155 -10.66 -7.91 3.69
N THR A 156 -10.23 -7.74 4.94
CA THR A 156 -10.79 -6.82 5.93
C THR A 156 -9.88 -5.63 6.19
N GLY A 157 -10.47 -4.49 6.57
CA GLY A 157 -9.72 -3.28 6.93
C GLY A 157 -9.16 -2.50 5.75
N LEU A 158 -9.56 -2.80 4.51
CA LEU A 158 -9.16 -2.05 3.33
C LEU A 158 -10.34 -1.59 2.48
N LYS A 159 -10.13 -0.50 1.76
CA LYS A 159 -10.96 -0.02 0.66
C LYS A 159 -10.10 0.34 -0.54
N LEU A 160 -10.69 0.28 -1.73
CA LEU A 160 -10.03 0.62 -2.98
C LEU A 160 -10.58 1.97 -3.48
N GLN A 161 -9.70 2.96 -3.57
CA GLN A 161 -10.03 4.26 -4.15
C GLN A 161 -9.45 4.33 -5.57
N LYS A 162 -10.32 4.54 -6.57
CA LYS A 162 -9.87 4.73 -7.96
C LYS A 162 -8.95 5.95 -8.06
N VAL A 163 -7.85 5.79 -8.79
CA VAL A 163 -6.89 6.85 -9.09
C VAL A 163 -7.05 7.26 -10.56
N ASP A 164 -7.10 8.56 -10.82
CA ASP A 164 -7.19 9.08 -12.18
C ASP A 164 -5.88 8.84 -12.93
N THR A 165 -5.97 8.60 -14.23
CA THR A 165 -4.82 8.46 -15.11
C THR A 165 -4.85 9.49 -16.23
N GLU A 166 -3.67 9.97 -16.62
CA GLU A 166 -3.46 10.75 -17.84
C GLU A 166 -2.74 9.86 -18.85
N GLY A 167 -3.49 9.43 -19.87
CA GLY A 167 -2.91 8.79 -21.04
C GLY A 167 -2.43 9.83 -22.05
N PRO A 168 -1.66 9.42 -23.09
CA PRO A 168 -1.37 10.30 -24.22
C PRO A 168 -2.69 10.81 -24.80
N SER A 169 -2.91 12.12 -24.75
CA SER A 169 -3.99 12.76 -25.47
C SER A 169 -3.97 12.27 -26.93
N MET A 170 -5.03 11.59 -27.39
CA MET A 170 -5.30 11.37 -28.82
C MET A 170 -5.66 12.71 -29.49
N GLN A 171 -4.77 13.69 -29.40
CA GLN A 171 -4.82 14.98 -30.07
C GLN A 171 -3.44 15.26 -30.67
N ARG A 172 -3.04 14.42 -31.64
CA ARG A 172 -2.03 14.70 -32.68
C ARG A 172 -2.06 13.58 -33.72
N ARG A 173 -3.24 13.36 -34.32
CA ARG A 173 -3.38 12.61 -35.58
C ARG A 173 -4.42 13.29 -36.48
N VAL A 174 -4.26 14.60 -36.71
CA VAL A 174 -4.66 15.23 -37.98
C VAL A 174 -3.72 16.43 -38.17
N GLN A 175 -3.15 16.52 -39.38
CA GLN A 175 -2.21 17.52 -39.91
C GLN A 175 -0.73 17.17 -39.68
N GLU A 176 -0.16 16.39 -40.60
CA GLU A 176 0.47 16.90 -41.83
C GLU A 176 0.28 15.88 -42.98
#